data_AF-A0A1H9GMM5-F1
#
_entry.id   AF-A0A1H9GMM5-F1
#
_cell.length_a   1.000
_cell.length_b   1.000
_cell.length_c   1.000
_cell.angle_alpha   90.00
_cell.angle_beta   90.00
_cell.angle_gamma   90.00
#
_symmetry.space_group_name_H-M   'P 1'
#
loop_
_entity.id
_entity.type
_entity.pdbx_description
1 polymer ?
#
loop_
_entity_poly.entity_id
_entity_poly.type
_entity_poly.pdbx_seq_one_letter_code
_entity_poly.pdbx_strand_id
1 'polypeptide(L)'
;MNDKKKIGFLVSGITDEFTKPLCEGMIEEASRDDVDIIVIPIKYIDREMKDIPDLFEYQYRTNVESILSENIDVLVVSADTIGCLTTRERLTEFLAELKSKGIPILLAAARMEGYPGVIFDNKVGIIDGITYLVEEMGVKNICMLRPLYSNSDIDERCEAFYETMDYYKLPVGPNSVITTTHSNNYIPDCNRLMDLNPDVEAVFCVTDAAAMEFYKAMDDRGLKPGRDIKIMGFDNSISGSMVTPSLTTVEANAQMLGRRVFKQVRRIMEGWDIGDSVVPTRFILRDSFGSFLNRSNVDEKILDKNYLDRYFNRIFFKFDNTSDSEGLETLIQFKTLLNVIIDYVNDADFSTERSSFLKGKLDEFLRTGALAYSDAEVLLAYINRLKQAILNRFDDPEDRCHVYNTFSGLSERITIILRENVIKHERAMRDSFIALKDMVEDTLNFSQGDDESYKNIVSNLSHFGIKNAYVYIYEKPIIHKDKEPFKAPDTLLLKVAMTEGEIQVLPPEEQPINLMDIYNNQFITDSKYNMVLMPLYFRETLYGSVLYDLTDITYENGEFLANQYATAARVIDILNH
;
A
#
# COMPACT_ATOMS: atom_id res chain seq x y z
N MET A 1 -24.02 5.68 -26.82
CA MET A 1 -23.43 5.73 -25.47
C MET A 1 -21.95 5.49 -25.64
N ASN A 2 -21.13 6.31 -25.00
CA ASN A 2 -19.68 6.22 -25.03
C ASN A 2 -19.27 4.81 -24.54
N ASP A 3 -18.55 4.05 -25.36
CA ASP A 3 -18.05 2.71 -25.02
C ASP A 3 -16.78 2.81 -24.18
N LYS A 4 -16.86 3.58 -23.09
CA LYS A 4 -15.73 3.85 -22.20
C LYS A 4 -15.36 2.57 -21.47
N LYS A 5 -14.10 2.16 -21.62
CA LYS A 5 -13.61 0.88 -21.11
C LYS A 5 -13.58 0.84 -19.59
N LYS A 6 -13.98 -0.30 -19.02
CA LYS A 6 -14.09 -0.54 -17.59
C LYS A 6 -13.18 -1.66 -17.15
N ILE A 7 -12.36 -1.35 -16.16
CA ILE A 7 -11.42 -2.29 -15.56
C ILE A 7 -11.96 -2.62 -14.18
N GLY A 8 -12.39 -3.87 -14.01
CA GLY A 8 -12.74 -4.38 -12.69
C GLY A 8 -11.48 -4.76 -11.95
N PHE A 9 -11.36 -4.40 -10.67
CA PHE A 9 -10.25 -4.79 -9.83
C PHE A 9 -10.74 -5.52 -8.58
N LEU A 10 -10.59 -6.84 -8.59
CA LEU A 10 -11.01 -7.72 -7.52
C LEU A 10 -9.94 -7.80 -6.42
N VAL A 11 -10.29 -7.32 -5.23
CA VAL A 11 -9.39 -7.21 -4.07
C VAL A 11 -9.99 -7.85 -2.83
N SER A 12 -9.19 -8.08 -1.80
CA SER A 12 -9.70 -8.53 -0.50
C SER A 12 -10.46 -7.40 0.20
N GLY A 13 -9.81 -6.29 0.50
CA GLY A 13 -10.44 -5.10 1.05
C GLY A 13 -9.74 -3.85 0.52
N ILE A 14 -10.47 -2.73 0.53
CA ILE A 14 -9.86 -1.42 0.23
C ILE A 14 -9.04 -0.88 1.41
N THR A 15 -9.25 -1.42 2.61
CA THR A 15 -8.54 -1.04 3.83
C THR A 15 -7.20 -1.78 4.01
N ASP A 16 -6.89 -2.75 3.14
CA ASP A 16 -5.66 -3.52 3.22
C ASP A 16 -4.44 -2.66 2.81
N GLU A 17 -3.34 -2.78 3.55
CA GLU A 17 -2.09 -2.01 3.36
C GLU A 17 -1.56 -2.12 1.92
N PHE A 18 -1.78 -3.26 1.26
CA PHE A 18 -1.36 -3.52 -0.11
C PHE A 18 -2.29 -2.93 -1.17
N THR A 19 -3.60 -2.85 -0.90
CA THR A 19 -4.61 -2.49 -1.92
C THR A 19 -4.52 -1.03 -2.32
N LYS A 20 -4.43 -0.10 -1.35
CA LYS A 20 -4.36 1.33 -1.63
C LYS A 20 -3.22 1.72 -2.59
N PRO A 21 -1.94 1.44 -2.28
CA PRO A 21 -0.85 1.81 -3.17
C PRO A 21 -0.96 1.13 -4.54
N LEU A 22 -1.44 -0.12 -4.58
CA LEU A 22 -1.66 -0.83 -5.84
C LEU A 22 -2.71 -0.12 -6.73
N CYS A 23 -3.85 0.27 -6.16
CA CYS A 23 -4.86 1.05 -6.84
C CYS A 23 -4.34 2.44 -7.26
N GLU A 24 -3.61 3.15 -6.40
CA GLU A 24 -3.00 4.44 -6.74
C GLU A 24 -2.10 4.33 -7.96
N GLY A 25 -1.26 3.29 -8.02
CA GLY A 25 -0.40 3.03 -9.18
C GLY A 25 -1.18 2.79 -10.46
N MET A 26 -2.28 2.03 -10.40
CA MET A 26 -3.16 1.81 -11.55
C MET A 26 -3.84 3.11 -11.99
N ILE A 27 -4.42 3.86 -11.05
CA ILE A 27 -5.15 5.11 -11.30
C ILE A 27 -4.24 6.16 -11.91
N GLU A 28 -3.01 6.27 -11.40
CA GLU A 28 -2.02 7.21 -11.86
C GLU A 28 -1.56 6.90 -13.29
N GLU A 29 -1.23 5.63 -13.59
CA GLU A 29 -0.88 5.24 -14.96
C GLU A 29 -2.07 5.41 -15.91
N ALA A 30 -3.28 5.09 -15.44
CA ALA A 30 -4.52 5.28 -16.21
C ALA A 30 -4.86 6.75 -16.46
N SER A 31 -4.23 7.72 -15.79
CA SER A 31 -4.61 9.16 -15.86
C SER A 31 -4.61 9.73 -17.28
N ARG A 32 -3.92 9.08 -18.22
CA ARG A 32 -3.78 9.47 -19.61
C ARG A 32 -4.73 8.73 -20.56
N ASP A 33 -5.51 7.79 -20.04
CA ASP A 33 -6.40 6.92 -20.79
C ASP A 33 -7.86 7.18 -20.37
N ASP A 34 -8.79 7.09 -21.33
CA ASP A 34 -10.22 7.27 -21.10
C ASP A 34 -10.86 5.96 -20.62
N VAL A 35 -10.57 5.60 -19.37
CA VAL A 35 -10.98 4.34 -18.75
C VAL A 35 -11.43 4.56 -17.31
N ASP A 36 -12.38 3.75 -16.86
CA ASP A 36 -12.84 3.72 -15.48
C ASP A 36 -12.29 2.50 -14.75
N ILE A 37 -11.91 2.68 -13.49
CA ILE A 37 -11.44 1.60 -12.61
C ILE A 37 -12.49 1.37 -11.52
N ILE A 38 -13.02 0.16 -11.44
CA ILE A 38 -14.01 -0.24 -10.46
C ILE A 38 -13.37 -1.26 -9.51
N VAL A 39 -13.11 -0.84 -8.26
CA VAL A 39 -12.58 -1.72 -7.22
C VAL A 39 -13.71 -2.50 -6.59
N ILE A 40 -13.54 -3.82 -6.49
CA ILE A 40 -14.57 -4.76 -6.05
C ILE A 40 -13.97 -5.60 -4.91
N PRO A 41 -14.12 -5.16 -3.65
CA PRO A 41 -13.71 -5.96 -2.51
C PRO A 41 -14.61 -7.19 -2.34
N ILE A 42 -13.99 -8.35 -2.13
CA ILE A 42 -14.68 -9.63 -1.86
C ILE A 42 -14.21 -10.33 -0.58
N LYS A 43 -13.29 -9.69 0.15
CA LYS A 43 -12.58 -10.26 1.31
C LYS A 43 -11.79 -11.50 0.92
N TYR A 44 -12.23 -12.67 1.37
CA TYR A 44 -11.49 -13.91 1.24
C TYR A 44 -12.43 -15.02 0.77
N ILE A 45 -11.92 -15.97 -0.03
CA ILE A 45 -12.75 -17.01 -0.64
C ILE A 45 -13.36 -17.97 0.40
N ASP A 46 -12.53 -18.53 1.29
CA ASP A 46 -12.93 -19.57 2.26
C ASP A 46 -12.51 -19.24 3.71
N ARG A 47 -12.46 -17.95 4.07
CA ARG A 47 -12.11 -17.59 5.45
C ARG A 47 -13.10 -18.21 6.44
N GLU A 48 -12.58 -18.78 7.52
CA GLU A 48 -13.43 -19.20 8.63
C GLU A 48 -13.95 -17.97 9.38
N MET A 49 -15.28 -17.82 9.44
CA MET A 49 -15.94 -16.70 10.12
C MET A 49 -15.92 -16.81 11.65
N LYS A 50 -15.17 -17.75 12.23
CA LYS A 50 -15.13 -17.97 13.67
C LYS A 50 -14.04 -17.11 14.30
N ASP A 51 -14.37 -16.49 15.44
CA ASP A 51 -13.42 -15.70 16.25
C ASP A 51 -12.82 -14.48 15.51
N ILE A 52 -13.51 -13.99 14.46
CA ILE A 52 -13.16 -12.74 13.76
C ILE A 52 -14.10 -11.58 14.18
N PRO A 53 -13.63 -10.32 14.12
CA PRO A 53 -14.44 -9.17 14.55
C PRO A 53 -15.75 -8.96 13.76
N ASP A 54 -15.72 -9.15 12.44
CA ASP A 54 -16.91 -9.07 11.58
C ASP A 54 -17.30 -10.47 11.06
N LEU A 55 -18.30 -11.08 11.72
CA LEU A 55 -18.80 -12.42 11.40
C LEU A 55 -19.55 -12.49 10.05
N PHE A 56 -19.83 -11.35 9.43
CA PHE A 56 -20.67 -11.24 8.23
C PHE A 56 -19.91 -10.68 7.03
N GLU A 57 -18.58 -10.56 7.11
CA GLU A 57 -17.76 -10.06 6.00
C GLU A 57 -17.84 -10.95 4.74
N TYR A 58 -18.31 -12.21 4.85
CA TYR A 58 -18.57 -13.07 3.69
C TYR A 58 -19.59 -12.46 2.70
N GLN A 59 -20.41 -11.50 3.14
CA GLN A 59 -21.36 -10.78 2.29
C GLN A 59 -20.66 -10.02 1.14
N TYR A 60 -19.39 -9.63 1.31
CA TYR A 60 -18.59 -9.02 0.23
C TYR A 60 -18.44 -9.93 -0.99
N ARG A 61 -18.49 -11.26 -0.82
CA ARG A 61 -18.39 -12.20 -1.94
C ARG A 61 -19.57 -12.10 -2.92
N THR A 62 -20.71 -11.57 -2.48
CA THR A 62 -21.87 -11.35 -3.35
C THR A 62 -21.60 -10.34 -4.47
N ASN A 63 -20.62 -9.46 -4.29
CA ASN A 63 -20.19 -8.51 -5.32
C ASN A 63 -19.68 -9.23 -6.59
N VAL A 64 -19.22 -10.49 -6.52
CA VAL A 64 -18.77 -11.25 -7.71
C VAL A 64 -19.89 -11.38 -8.76
N GLU A 65 -21.15 -11.40 -8.34
CA GLU A 65 -22.30 -11.48 -9.25
C GLU A 65 -22.47 -10.23 -10.13
N SER A 66 -21.96 -9.08 -9.69
CA SER A 66 -22.00 -7.83 -10.47
C SER A 66 -20.98 -7.77 -11.61
N ILE A 67 -20.02 -8.69 -11.64
CA ILE A 67 -18.97 -8.77 -12.66
C ILE A 67 -19.52 -9.51 -13.87
N LEU A 68 -19.72 -8.82 -14.99
CA LEU A 68 -20.30 -9.35 -16.22
C LEU A 68 -19.50 -8.88 -17.44
N SER A 69 -19.48 -9.67 -18.51
CA SER A 69 -18.76 -9.31 -19.76
C SER A 69 -19.31 -8.06 -20.45
N GLU A 70 -20.55 -7.71 -20.12
CA GLU A 70 -21.29 -6.57 -20.62
C GLU A 70 -20.88 -5.27 -19.91
N ASN A 71 -20.26 -5.35 -18.73
CA ASN A 71 -20.00 -4.20 -17.88
C ASN A 71 -18.54 -4.04 -17.41
N ILE A 72 -17.71 -5.07 -17.58
CA ILE A 72 -16.27 -5.06 -17.32
C ILE A 72 -15.52 -5.63 -18.54
N ASP A 73 -14.59 -4.85 -19.10
CA ASP A 73 -13.79 -5.25 -20.26
C ASP A 73 -12.57 -6.09 -19.88
N VAL A 74 -11.94 -5.80 -18.73
CA VAL A 74 -10.80 -6.56 -18.19
C VAL A 74 -10.91 -6.65 -16.68
N LEU A 75 -10.65 -7.83 -16.12
CA LEU A 75 -10.64 -8.07 -14.68
C LEU A 75 -9.21 -8.25 -14.18
N VAL A 76 -8.77 -7.35 -13.31
CA VAL A 76 -7.56 -7.51 -12.51
C VAL A 76 -7.92 -8.24 -11.22
N VAL A 77 -7.12 -9.22 -10.81
CA VAL A 77 -7.38 -10.02 -9.60
C VAL A 77 -6.14 -10.12 -8.73
N SER A 78 -6.24 -9.66 -7.47
CA SER A 78 -5.22 -9.89 -6.43
C SER A 78 -5.35 -11.32 -5.85
N ALA A 79 -5.09 -12.32 -6.68
CA ALA A 79 -5.46 -13.72 -6.44
C ALA A 79 -4.88 -14.32 -5.15
N ASP A 80 -3.60 -14.09 -4.87
CA ASP A 80 -2.96 -14.65 -3.68
C ASP A 80 -3.45 -13.93 -2.40
N THR A 81 -3.87 -12.66 -2.48
CA THR A 81 -4.46 -11.93 -1.34
C THR A 81 -5.87 -12.44 -1.01
N ILE A 82 -6.77 -12.52 -2.00
CA ILE A 82 -8.13 -13.07 -1.79
C ILE A 82 -8.10 -14.58 -1.47
N GLY A 83 -7.06 -15.26 -1.92
CA GLY A 83 -6.87 -16.70 -1.82
C GLY A 83 -6.02 -17.16 -0.63
N CYS A 84 -5.48 -16.25 0.18
CA CYS A 84 -4.49 -16.58 1.22
C CYS A 84 -5.01 -17.51 2.34
N LEU A 85 -6.34 -17.70 2.42
CA LEU A 85 -7.01 -18.56 3.40
C LEU A 85 -7.71 -19.77 2.76
N THR A 86 -7.43 -20.07 1.49
CA THR A 86 -7.98 -21.24 0.80
C THR A 86 -6.88 -22.13 0.20
N THR A 87 -7.28 -23.26 -0.39
CA THR A 87 -6.41 -24.18 -1.12
C THR A 87 -6.11 -23.66 -2.52
N ARG A 88 -5.00 -24.12 -3.11
CA ARG A 88 -4.64 -23.73 -4.48
C ARG A 88 -5.67 -24.23 -5.49
N GLU A 89 -6.22 -25.42 -5.26
CA GLU A 89 -7.28 -26.01 -6.06
C GLU A 89 -8.53 -25.12 -6.06
N ARG A 90 -8.99 -24.67 -4.89
CA ARG A 90 -10.14 -23.78 -4.80
C ARG A 90 -9.91 -22.42 -5.48
N LEU A 91 -8.73 -21.83 -5.30
CA LEU A 91 -8.38 -20.58 -5.98
C LEU A 91 -8.41 -20.77 -7.51
N THR A 92 -7.97 -21.94 -8.00
CA THR A 92 -8.05 -22.30 -9.42
C THR A 92 -9.50 -22.36 -9.90
N GLU A 93 -10.36 -23.04 -9.15
CA GLU A 93 -11.80 -23.13 -9.47
C GLU A 93 -12.44 -21.74 -9.53
N PHE A 94 -12.16 -20.89 -8.54
CA PHE A 94 -12.69 -19.53 -8.48
C PHE A 94 -12.26 -18.69 -9.70
N LEU A 95 -10.99 -18.74 -10.08
CA LEU A 95 -10.50 -18.04 -11.27
C LEU A 95 -11.07 -18.64 -12.57
N ALA A 96 -11.37 -19.94 -12.60
CA ALA A 96 -12.03 -20.58 -13.73
C ALA A 96 -13.51 -20.14 -13.85
N GLU A 97 -14.22 -20.02 -12.73
CA GLU A 97 -15.58 -19.45 -12.65
C GLU A 97 -15.60 -18.03 -13.22
N LEU A 98 -14.67 -17.16 -12.79
CA LEU A 98 -14.54 -15.80 -13.33
C LEU A 98 -14.22 -15.80 -14.84
N LYS A 99 -13.28 -16.65 -15.27
CA LYS A 99 -12.90 -16.78 -16.69
C LYS A 99 -14.07 -17.26 -17.55
N SER A 100 -14.96 -18.09 -17.00
CA SER A 100 -16.15 -18.59 -17.70
C SER A 100 -17.16 -17.48 -18.07
N LYS A 101 -17.10 -16.32 -17.40
CA LYS A 101 -17.88 -15.13 -17.75
C LYS A 101 -17.41 -14.45 -19.05
N GLY A 102 -16.32 -14.91 -19.67
CA GLY A 102 -15.81 -14.38 -20.94
C GLY A 102 -14.96 -13.11 -20.80
N ILE A 103 -14.55 -12.77 -19.57
CA ILE A 103 -13.75 -11.57 -19.28
C ILE A 103 -12.26 -11.94 -19.26
N PRO A 104 -11.38 -11.22 -19.96
CA PRO A 104 -9.93 -11.34 -19.82
C PRO A 104 -9.48 -11.07 -18.37
N ILE A 105 -8.64 -11.96 -17.82
CA ILE A 105 -8.14 -11.86 -16.44
C ILE A 105 -6.64 -11.60 -16.44
N LEU A 106 -6.22 -10.61 -15.64
CA LEU A 106 -4.82 -10.35 -15.31
C LEU A 106 -4.61 -10.49 -13.79
N LEU A 107 -3.59 -11.23 -13.38
CA LEU A 107 -3.27 -11.37 -11.96
C LEU A 107 -2.33 -10.25 -11.48
N ALA A 108 -2.59 -9.73 -10.28
CA ALA A 108 -1.71 -8.79 -9.59
C ALA A 108 -1.04 -9.48 -8.40
N ALA A 109 0.29 -9.43 -8.34
CA ALA A 109 1.12 -10.08 -7.31
C ALA A 109 0.83 -11.58 -7.14
N ALA A 110 0.50 -12.27 -8.24
CA ALA A 110 0.28 -13.71 -8.23
C ALA A 110 0.68 -14.31 -9.57
N ARG A 111 1.20 -15.53 -9.53
CA ARG A 111 1.54 -16.34 -10.71
C ARG A 111 0.66 -17.57 -10.74
N MET A 112 -0.02 -17.83 -11.85
CA MET A 112 -0.84 -19.02 -12.02
C MET A 112 -0.90 -19.47 -13.47
N GLU A 113 -0.77 -20.77 -13.70
CA GLU A 113 -0.82 -21.33 -15.06
C GLU A 113 -2.14 -20.99 -15.75
N GLY A 114 -2.07 -20.53 -17.01
CA GLY A 114 -3.24 -20.16 -17.80
C GLY A 114 -3.77 -18.73 -17.57
N TYR A 115 -3.07 -17.93 -16.76
CA TYR A 115 -3.37 -16.52 -16.48
C TYR A 115 -2.09 -15.68 -16.53
N PRO A 116 -2.04 -14.57 -17.29
CA PRO A 116 -0.91 -13.66 -17.22
C PRO A 116 -0.88 -12.97 -15.84
N GLY A 117 0.31 -12.78 -15.28
CA GLY A 117 0.49 -12.10 -14.00
C GLY A 117 1.48 -10.94 -14.06
N VAL A 118 1.24 -9.89 -13.27
CA VAL A 118 2.28 -8.93 -12.91
C VAL A 118 2.77 -9.28 -11.51
N ILE A 119 4.06 -9.62 -11.39
CA ILE A 119 4.66 -10.15 -10.17
C ILE A 119 5.89 -9.35 -9.76
N PHE A 120 6.34 -9.53 -8.52
CA PHE A 120 7.62 -8.99 -8.06
C PHE A 120 8.79 -9.89 -8.44
N ASP A 121 9.96 -9.29 -8.71
CA ASP A 121 11.24 -9.99 -8.68
C ASP A 121 11.68 -10.08 -7.23
N ASN A 122 11.26 -11.13 -6.53
CA ASN A 122 11.59 -11.30 -5.12
C ASN A 122 13.09 -11.48 -4.85
N LYS A 123 13.90 -11.80 -5.88
CA LYS A 123 15.31 -12.16 -5.72
C LYS A 123 16.22 -10.94 -5.60
N VAL A 124 16.04 -9.95 -6.46
CA VAL A 124 16.98 -8.81 -6.60
C VAL A 124 17.25 -8.10 -5.27
N GLY A 125 16.22 -7.67 -4.55
CA GLY A 125 16.39 -6.96 -3.28
C GLY A 125 17.01 -7.82 -2.16
N ILE A 126 16.77 -9.14 -2.18
CA ILE A 126 17.38 -10.07 -1.23
C ILE A 126 18.87 -10.25 -1.51
N ILE A 127 19.21 -10.47 -2.78
CA ILE A 127 20.61 -10.57 -3.23
C ILE A 127 21.37 -9.30 -2.83
N ASP A 128 20.81 -8.12 -3.08
CA ASP A 128 21.43 -6.84 -2.73
C ASP A 128 21.65 -6.70 -1.21
N GLY A 129 20.66 -7.07 -0.39
CA GLY A 129 20.78 -6.94 1.07
C GLY A 129 21.75 -7.93 1.70
N ILE A 130 21.77 -9.19 1.23
CA ILE A 130 22.77 -10.19 1.67
C ILE A 130 24.17 -9.80 1.18
N THR A 131 24.30 -9.36 -0.07
CA THR A 131 25.55 -8.83 -0.62
C THR A 131 26.09 -7.70 0.24
N TYR A 132 25.24 -6.77 0.66
CA TYR A 132 25.63 -5.68 1.56
C TYR A 132 26.15 -6.20 2.92
N LEU A 133 25.48 -7.18 3.53
CA LEU A 133 25.94 -7.81 4.77
C LEU A 133 27.35 -8.41 4.60
N VAL A 134 27.59 -9.11 3.49
CA VAL A 134 28.85 -9.82 3.25
C VAL A 134 29.98 -8.85 2.87
N GLU A 135 29.79 -8.02 1.86
CA GLU A 135 30.85 -7.20 1.26
C GLU A 135 31.15 -5.95 2.07
N GLU A 136 30.13 -5.23 2.54
CA GLU A 136 30.30 -3.94 3.21
C GLU A 136 30.44 -4.10 4.73
N MET A 137 29.87 -5.16 5.31
CA MET A 137 29.88 -5.39 6.76
C MET A 137 30.75 -6.58 7.20
N GLY A 138 31.24 -7.39 6.26
CA GLY A 138 32.10 -8.53 6.55
C GLY A 138 31.40 -9.67 7.31
N VAL A 139 30.06 -9.72 7.27
CA VAL A 139 29.24 -10.73 7.94
C VAL A 139 29.42 -12.08 7.26
N LYS A 140 29.55 -13.15 8.05
CA LYS A 140 29.76 -14.52 7.55
C LYS A 140 28.73 -15.52 8.07
N ASN A 141 28.15 -15.28 9.24
CA ASN A 141 27.12 -16.15 9.80
C ASN A 141 25.73 -15.52 9.68
N ILE A 142 25.01 -15.91 8.62
CA ILE A 142 23.66 -15.42 8.30
C ILE A 142 22.68 -16.58 8.42
N CYS A 143 21.66 -16.41 9.25
CA CYS A 143 20.56 -17.36 9.39
C CYS A 143 19.29 -16.84 8.71
N MET A 144 18.33 -17.73 8.45
CA MET A 144 17.03 -17.39 7.89
C MET A 144 15.89 -17.83 8.82
N LEU A 145 14.92 -16.95 9.04
CA LEU A 145 13.66 -17.26 9.70
C LEU A 145 12.54 -17.31 8.66
N ARG A 146 12.06 -18.52 8.36
CA ARG A 146 11.03 -18.80 7.34
C ARG A 146 9.66 -18.95 8.01
N PRO A 147 8.57 -18.36 7.48
CA PRO A 147 7.23 -18.62 7.99
C PRO A 147 6.75 -20.05 7.70
N LEU A 148 5.81 -20.56 8.51
CA LEU A 148 5.21 -21.90 8.33
C LEU A 148 4.48 -22.05 7.00
N TYR A 149 3.78 -21.01 6.55
CA TYR A 149 3.04 -21.03 5.31
C TYR A 149 3.98 -20.89 4.11
N SER A 150 3.63 -21.52 2.99
CA SER A 150 4.38 -21.43 1.74
C SER A 150 3.47 -20.90 0.64
N ASN A 151 4.01 -19.98 -0.14
CA ASN A 151 3.47 -19.55 -1.43
C ASN A 151 4.65 -19.29 -2.37
N SER A 152 4.38 -18.97 -3.64
CA SER A 152 5.44 -18.76 -4.63
C SER A 152 6.43 -17.67 -4.21
N ASP A 153 5.96 -16.59 -3.58
CA ASP A 153 6.83 -15.50 -3.13
C ASP A 153 7.78 -15.97 -2.01
N ILE A 154 7.26 -16.65 -0.98
CA ILE A 154 8.08 -17.17 0.13
C ILE A 154 9.14 -18.14 -0.39
N ASP A 155 8.79 -19.01 -1.32
CA ASP A 155 9.72 -19.97 -1.91
C ASP A 155 10.81 -19.26 -2.74
N GLU A 156 10.45 -18.27 -3.58
CA GLU A 156 11.41 -17.45 -4.32
C GLU A 156 12.36 -16.67 -3.40
N ARG A 157 11.83 -16.12 -2.29
CA ARG A 157 12.64 -15.41 -1.28
C ARG A 157 13.65 -16.35 -0.60
N CYS A 158 13.23 -17.57 -0.26
CA CYS A 158 14.12 -18.59 0.31
C CYS A 158 15.18 -19.04 -0.69
N GLU A 159 14.80 -19.26 -1.96
CA GLU A 159 15.74 -19.59 -3.03
C GLU A 159 16.81 -18.51 -3.21
N ALA A 160 16.43 -17.23 -3.23
CA ALA A 160 17.36 -16.11 -3.33
C ALA A 160 18.39 -16.11 -2.18
N PHE A 161 17.95 -16.44 -0.96
CA PHE A 161 18.86 -16.61 0.18
C PHE A 161 19.85 -17.73 -0.09
N TYR A 162 19.40 -18.93 -0.46
CA TYR A 162 20.29 -20.07 -0.72
C TYR A 162 21.27 -19.81 -1.87
N GLU A 163 20.80 -19.24 -2.98
CA GLU A 163 21.62 -18.89 -4.14
C GLU A 163 22.72 -17.88 -3.77
N THR A 164 22.38 -16.85 -2.99
CA THR A 164 23.34 -15.82 -2.57
C THR A 164 24.37 -16.38 -1.58
N MET A 165 23.92 -17.21 -0.63
CA MET A 165 24.82 -17.85 0.33
C MET A 165 25.80 -18.80 -0.37
N ASP A 166 25.36 -19.58 -1.37
CA ASP A 166 26.26 -20.42 -2.17
C ASP A 166 27.22 -19.58 -3.02
N TYR A 167 26.77 -18.47 -3.61
CA TYR A 167 27.64 -17.57 -4.37
C TYR A 167 28.84 -17.08 -3.55
N TYR A 168 28.60 -16.64 -2.31
CA TYR A 168 29.66 -16.21 -1.38
C TYR A 168 30.36 -17.37 -0.65
N LYS A 169 29.95 -18.62 -0.91
CA LYS A 169 30.48 -19.83 -0.26
C LYS A 169 30.36 -19.78 1.27
N LEU A 170 29.26 -19.20 1.76
CA LEU A 170 28.91 -19.17 3.18
C LEU A 170 28.17 -20.45 3.57
N PRO A 171 28.45 -21.03 4.76
CA PRO A 171 27.81 -22.26 5.18
C PRO A 171 26.35 -22.02 5.55
N VAL A 172 25.45 -22.86 5.03
CA VAL A 172 24.05 -22.92 5.48
C VAL A 172 23.80 -24.31 6.06
N GLY A 173 23.84 -24.41 7.39
CA GLY A 173 23.64 -25.66 8.10
C GLY A 173 22.14 -25.96 8.34
N PRO A 174 21.81 -27.18 8.82
CA PRO A 174 20.42 -27.56 9.15
C PRO A 174 19.76 -26.65 10.20
N ASN A 175 20.56 -25.99 11.04
CA ASN A 175 20.08 -25.08 12.08
C ASN A 175 20.11 -23.61 11.64
N SER A 176 20.69 -23.29 10.48
CA SER A 176 20.78 -21.93 9.96
C SER A 176 19.45 -21.44 9.40
N VAL A 177 18.51 -22.35 9.13
CA VAL A 177 17.16 -22.03 8.66
C VAL A 177 16.13 -22.61 9.62
N ILE A 178 15.39 -21.75 10.31
CA ILE A 178 14.29 -22.16 11.19
C ILE A 178 12.97 -21.79 10.52
N THR A 179 12.11 -22.78 10.32
CA THR A 179 10.73 -22.56 9.90
C THR A 179 9.86 -22.39 11.14
N THR A 180 9.04 -21.34 11.17
CA THR A 180 8.15 -21.08 12.30
C THR A 180 7.12 -22.19 12.44
N THR A 181 6.65 -22.43 13.67
CA THR A 181 5.74 -23.52 14.01
C THR A 181 4.32 -23.05 14.29
N HIS A 182 4.14 -21.76 14.54
CA HIS A 182 2.85 -21.12 14.79
C HIS A 182 2.70 -19.93 13.86
N SER A 183 1.47 -19.64 13.40
CA SER A 183 1.21 -18.52 12.48
C SER A 183 1.25 -17.15 13.17
N ASN A 184 1.04 -17.10 14.50
CA ASN A 184 0.78 -15.86 15.23
C ASN A 184 1.76 -15.59 16.40
N ASN A 185 2.75 -16.47 16.63
CA ASN A 185 3.76 -16.28 17.67
C ASN A 185 5.06 -16.97 17.27
N TYR A 186 6.06 -16.19 16.86
CA TYR A 186 7.34 -16.75 16.38
C TYR A 186 8.43 -16.70 17.45
N ILE A 187 8.19 -16.09 18.62
CA ILE A 187 9.17 -15.92 19.69
C ILE A 187 9.87 -17.24 20.08
N PRO A 188 9.17 -18.40 20.22
CA PRO A 188 9.83 -19.67 20.50
C PRO A 188 10.83 -20.09 19.41
N ASP A 189 10.47 -19.87 18.14
CA ASP A 189 11.30 -20.22 16.99
C ASP A 189 12.48 -19.24 16.84
N CYS A 190 12.28 -17.95 17.12
CA CYS A 190 13.34 -16.94 17.19
C CYS A 190 14.37 -17.30 18.28
N ASN A 191 13.89 -17.67 19.47
CA ASN A 191 14.72 -18.13 20.58
C ASN A 191 15.52 -19.37 20.20
N ARG A 192 14.87 -20.37 19.59
CA ARG A 192 15.52 -21.58 19.09
C ARG A 192 16.59 -21.27 18.05
N LEU A 193 16.35 -20.33 17.13
CA LEU A 193 17.34 -19.90 16.14
C LEU A 193 18.59 -19.35 16.83
N MET A 194 18.42 -18.44 17.81
CA MET A 194 19.54 -17.86 18.57
C MET A 194 20.26 -18.90 19.45
N ASP A 195 19.54 -19.86 20.03
CA ASP A 195 20.13 -20.91 20.88
C ASP A 195 20.97 -21.92 20.08
N LEU A 196 20.53 -22.24 18.86
CA LEU A 196 21.25 -23.16 17.97
C LEU A 196 22.40 -22.50 17.21
N ASN A 197 22.39 -21.17 17.10
CA ASN A 197 23.39 -20.37 16.40
C ASN A 197 23.88 -19.22 17.31
N PRO A 198 24.62 -19.52 18.40
CA PRO A 198 25.05 -18.50 19.38
C PRO A 198 26.02 -17.45 18.81
N ASP A 199 26.62 -17.73 17.65
CA ASP A 199 27.51 -16.87 16.89
C ASP A 199 26.83 -16.22 15.67
N VAL A 200 25.49 -16.22 15.61
CA VAL A 200 24.73 -15.57 14.52
C VAL A 200 25.03 -14.07 14.48
N GLU A 201 25.41 -13.58 13.30
CA GLU A 201 25.75 -12.17 13.08
C GLU A 201 24.60 -11.42 12.40
N ALA A 202 23.82 -12.12 11.58
CA ALA A 202 22.66 -11.57 10.90
C ALA A 202 21.55 -12.61 10.73
N VAL A 203 20.30 -12.13 10.67
CA VAL A 203 19.12 -12.93 10.37
C VAL A 203 18.33 -12.27 9.25
N PHE A 204 18.07 -13.02 8.18
CA PHE A 204 17.07 -12.71 7.18
C PHE A 204 15.73 -13.29 7.62
N CYS A 205 14.81 -12.43 8.02
CA CYS A 205 13.42 -12.77 8.24
C CYS A 205 12.67 -12.63 6.91
N VAL A 206 12.03 -13.70 6.44
CA VAL A 206 11.42 -13.73 5.09
C VAL A 206 10.24 -12.73 4.93
N THR A 207 9.73 -12.18 6.04
CA THR A 207 8.76 -11.08 6.09
C THR A 207 9.09 -10.11 7.23
N ASP A 208 8.64 -8.86 7.12
CA ASP A 208 8.77 -7.84 8.16
C ASP A 208 7.98 -8.23 9.42
N ALA A 209 6.84 -8.92 9.27
CA ALA A 209 6.10 -9.49 10.40
C ALA A 209 6.95 -10.48 11.20
N ALA A 210 7.74 -11.33 10.52
CA ALA A 210 8.67 -12.23 11.19
C ALA A 210 9.83 -11.49 11.85
N ALA A 211 10.31 -10.40 11.23
CA ALA A 211 11.31 -9.52 11.84
C ALA A 211 10.80 -8.87 13.13
N MET A 212 9.55 -8.42 13.19
CA MET A 212 8.97 -7.81 14.41
C MET A 212 8.92 -8.79 15.58
N GLU A 213 8.61 -10.06 15.34
CA GLU A 213 8.66 -11.09 16.39
C GLU A 213 10.10 -11.40 16.82
N PHE A 214 11.06 -11.36 15.89
CA PHE A 214 12.47 -11.50 16.23
C PHE A 214 12.98 -10.36 17.09
N TYR A 215 12.54 -9.12 16.81
CA TYR A 215 12.84 -7.94 17.65
C TYR A 215 12.36 -8.13 19.09
N LYS A 216 11.13 -8.63 19.30
CA LYS A 216 10.59 -8.92 20.64
C LYS A 216 11.43 -9.99 21.35
N ALA A 217 11.77 -11.08 20.66
CA ALA A 217 12.60 -12.14 21.22
C ALA A 217 14.01 -11.68 21.60
N MET A 218 14.60 -10.76 20.82
CA MET A 218 15.87 -10.12 21.16
C MET A 218 15.77 -9.25 22.41
N ASP A 219 14.71 -8.44 22.52
CA ASP A 219 14.47 -7.56 23.67
C ASP A 219 14.31 -8.37 24.97
N ASP A 220 13.57 -9.48 24.94
CA ASP A 220 13.45 -10.43 26.05
C ASP A 220 14.80 -10.99 26.54
N ARG A 221 15.81 -11.03 25.66
CA ARG A 221 17.18 -11.46 25.95
C ARG A 221 18.14 -10.30 26.26
N GLY A 222 17.65 -9.06 26.26
CA GLY A 222 18.49 -7.85 26.40
C GLY A 222 19.42 -7.59 25.22
N LEU A 223 19.16 -8.22 24.07
CA LEU A 223 19.87 -8.03 22.82
C LEU A 223 19.26 -6.86 22.04
N LYS A 224 20.09 -6.21 21.22
CA LYS A 224 19.71 -5.05 20.40
C LYS A 224 19.94 -5.36 18.92
N PRO A 225 18.88 -5.27 18.07
CA PRO A 225 19.04 -5.36 16.63
C PRO A 225 20.09 -4.36 16.11
N GLY A 226 20.84 -4.76 15.09
CA GLY A 226 21.93 -3.98 14.49
C GLY A 226 23.21 -3.87 15.32
N ARG A 227 23.13 -3.93 16.65
CA ARG A 227 24.30 -3.99 17.53
C ARG A 227 24.78 -5.43 17.74
N ASP A 228 23.87 -6.28 18.19
CA ASP A 228 24.20 -7.66 18.58
C ASP A 228 23.93 -8.63 17.43
N ILE A 229 22.78 -8.50 16.76
CA ILE A 229 22.39 -9.28 15.57
C ILE A 229 21.79 -8.33 14.55
N LYS A 230 22.26 -8.37 13.30
CA LYS A 230 21.69 -7.56 12.21
C LYS A 230 20.43 -8.21 11.67
N ILE A 231 19.38 -7.44 11.46
CA ILE A 231 18.07 -7.98 11.03
C ILE A 231 17.70 -7.42 9.68
N MET A 232 17.37 -8.29 8.73
CA MET A 232 16.81 -7.94 7.42
C MET A 232 15.40 -8.52 7.32
N GLY A 233 14.43 -7.71 6.88
CA GLY A 233 13.08 -8.16 6.56
C GLY A 233 12.78 -8.11 5.06
N PHE A 234 11.49 -8.19 4.76
CA PHE A 234 10.90 -8.04 3.43
C PHE A 234 9.48 -7.49 3.62
N ASP A 235 9.01 -6.61 2.73
CA ASP A 235 7.66 -5.99 2.61
C ASP A 235 7.70 -4.47 2.84
N ASN A 236 8.73 -3.92 3.49
CA ASN A 236 8.86 -2.50 3.82
C ASN A 236 7.64 -1.94 4.59
N SER A 237 7.18 -2.66 5.59
CA SER A 237 5.98 -2.33 6.34
C SER A 237 6.11 -1.04 7.15
N ILE A 238 4.97 -0.39 7.43
CA ILE A 238 4.93 0.78 8.31
C ILE A 238 5.51 0.44 9.69
N SER A 239 5.18 -0.73 10.25
CA SER A 239 5.72 -1.19 11.54
C SER A 239 7.24 -1.35 11.52
N GLY A 240 7.82 -1.86 10.42
CA GLY A 240 9.26 -1.95 10.22
C GLY A 240 9.93 -0.57 10.18
N SER A 241 9.26 0.44 9.63
CA SER A 241 9.80 1.81 9.61
C SER A 241 9.82 2.46 11.00
N MET A 242 8.81 2.20 11.85
CA MET A 242 8.62 2.84 13.16
C MET A 242 9.32 2.16 14.34
N VAL A 243 9.75 0.90 14.20
CA VAL A 243 10.45 0.20 15.28
C VAL A 243 11.83 0.83 15.53
N THR A 244 12.35 0.74 16.76
CA THR A 244 13.70 1.25 17.09
C THR A 244 14.62 0.09 17.48
N PRO A 245 15.73 -0.13 16.75
CA PRO A 245 16.15 0.55 15.52
C PRO A 245 15.29 0.17 14.31
N SER A 246 15.12 1.07 13.34
CA SER A 246 14.26 0.84 12.17
C SER A 246 14.76 -0.30 11.29
N LEU A 247 13.82 -1.07 10.73
CA LEU A 247 14.09 -2.33 10.04
C LEU A 247 14.63 -2.11 8.62
N THR A 248 15.83 -2.63 8.37
CA THR A 248 16.38 -2.88 7.03
C THR A 248 15.58 -3.97 6.38
N THR A 249 15.11 -3.75 5.16
CA THR A 249 14.10 -4.59 4.53
C THR A 249 14.24 -4.56 3.01
N VAL A 250 13.38 -5.30 2.32
CA VAL A 250 13.21 -5.27 0.87
C VAL A 250 11.82 -4.74 0.57
N GLU A 251 11.73 -3.69 -0.24
CA GLU A 251 10.48 -3.14 -0.71
C GLU A 251 9.99 -3.88 -1.96
N ALA A 252 8.78 -4.44 -1.86
CA ALA A 252 7.95 -4.84 -2.99
C ALA A 252 6.93 -3.73 -3.26
N ASN A 253 7.31 -2.78 -4.13
CA ASN A 253 6.55 -1.54 -4.30
C ASN A 253 5.20 -1.78 -4.99
N ALA A 254 4.12 -1.80 -4.21
CA ALA A 254 2.76 -2.05 -4.71
C ALA A 254 2.27 -0.99 -5.71
N GLN A 255 2.66 0.27 -5.53
CA GLN A 255 2.32 1.33 -6.48
C GLN A 255 2.98 1.11 -7.85
N MET A 256 4.25 0.71 -7.86
CA MET A 256 4.93 0.28 -9.09
C MET A 256 4.22 -0.89 -9.76
N LEU A 257 3.82 -1.88 -8.96
CA LEU A 257 3.05 -3.02 -9.43
C LEU A 257 1.76 -2.55 -10.10
N GLY A 258 1.04 -1.60 -9.50
CA GLY A 258 -0.18 -1.02 -10.07
C GLY A 258 0.02 -0.35 -11.40
N ARG A 259 1.06 0.48 -11.54
CA ARG A 259 1.42 1.07 -12.84
C ARG A 259 1.69 -0.01 -13.89
N ARG A 260 2.41 -1.06 -13.50
CA ARG A 260 2.73 -2.16 -14.42
C ARG A 260 1.51 -3.01 -14.77
N VAL A 261 0.62 -3.26 -13.82
CA VAL A 261 -0.68 -3.90 -14.00
C VAL A 261 -1.47 -3.14 -15.05
N PHE A 262 -1.64 -1.82 -14.90
CA PHE A 262 -2.37 -1.03 -15.87
C PHE A 262 -1.72 -1.06 -17.27
N LYS A 263 -0.39 -0.97 -17.36
CA LYS A 263 0.33 -1.12 -18.65
C LYS A 263 0.02 -2.47 -19.32
N GLN A 264 -0.14 -3.56 -18.58
CA GLN A 264 -0.53 -4.87 -19.13
C GLN A 264 -2.02 -4.90 -19.48
N VAL A 265 -2.90 -4.31 -18.66
CA VAL A 265 -4.34 -4.17 -18.98
C VAL A 265 -4.53 -3.42 -20.30
N ARG A 266 -3.81 -2.31 -20.52
CA ARG A 266 -3.84 -1.59 -21.81
C ARG A 266 -3.48 -2.49 -22.99
N ARG A 267 -2.46 -3.34 -22.84
CA ARG A 267 -2.07 -4.30 -23.88
C ARG A 267 -3.16 -5.36 -24.12
N ILE A 268 -3.82 -5.84 -23.07
CA ILE A 268 -4.97 -6.74 -23.21
C ILE A 268 -6.09 -6.05 -24.00
N MET A 269 -6.46 -4.82 -23.64
CA MET A 269 -7.51 -4.05 -24.31
C MET A 269 -7.20 -3.74 -25.78
N GLU A 270 -5.91 -3.57 -26.11
CA GLU A 270 -5.41 -3.42 -27.48
C GLU A 270 -5.34 -4.75 -28.26
N GLY A 271 -5.66 -5.89 -27.63
CA GLY A 271 -5.71 -7.21 -28.26
C GLY A 271 -4.37 -7.94 -28.34
N TRP A 272 -3.36 -7.53 -27.57
CA TRP A 272 -2.07 -8.23 -27.51
C TRP A 272 -2.17 -9.51 -26.68
N ASP A 273 -1.47 -10.54 -27.13
CA ASP A 273 -1.14 -11.70 -26.29
C ASP A 273 -0.02 -11.32 -25.32
N ILE A 274 -0.25 -11.51 -24.04
CA ILE A 274 0.69 -11.12 -22.97
C ILE A 274 1.07 -12.32 -22.10
N GLY A 275 2.32 -12.35 -21.68
CA GLY A 275 2.79 -13.25 -20.63
C GLY A 275 2.99 -12.51 -19.31
N ASP A 276 3.71 -13.16 -18.40
CA ASP A 276 4.09 -12.55 -17.13
C ASP A 276 4.94 -11.28 -17.33
N SER A 277 4.75 -10.32 -16.43
CA SER A 277 5.57 -9.13 -16.30
C SER A 277 6.12 -9.02 -14.89
N VAL A 278 7.38 -8.59 -14.78
CA VAL A 278 8.08 -8.53 -13.50
C VAL A 278 8.35 -7.08 -13.08
N VAL A 279 8.20 -6.80 -11.78
CA VAL A 279 8.54 -5.54 -11.13
C VAL A 279 9.70 -5.77 -10.16
N PRO A 280 10.82 -5.05 -10.27
CA PRO A 280 11.96 -5.27 -9.39
C PRO A 280 11.64 -4.88 -7.94
N THR A 281 12.09 -5.70 -7.00
CA THR A 281 12.15 -5.33 -5.58
C THR A 281 13.40 -4.50 -5.29
N ARG A 282 13.42 -3.80 -4.14
CA ARG A 282 14.51 -2.89 -3.79
C ARG A 282 14.97 -3.08 -2.35
N PHE A 283 16.28 -3.16 -2.15
CA PHE A 283 16.87 -3.18 -0.82
C PHE A 283 16.79 -1.81 -0.14
N ILE A 284 16.20 -1.77 1.06
CA ILE A 284 16.02 -0.57 1.89
C ILE A 284 16.85 -0.69 3.17
N LEU A 285 17.97 0.03 3.21
CA LEU A 285 18.93 -0.04 4.31
C LEU A 285 18.61 0.96 5.44
N ARG A 286 18.28 0.43 6.62
CA ARG A 286 17.94 1.17 7.85
C ARG A 286 18.81 0.74 9.06
N ASP A 287 18.44 1.13 10.28
CA ASP A 287 19.30 1.02 11.46
C ASP A 287 19.44 -0.40 12.05
N SER A 288 18.63 -1.37 11.62
CA SER A 288 18.71 -2.77 12.05
C SER A 288 19.95 -3.51 11.55
N PHE A 289 20.71 -2.93 10.62
CA PHE A 289 22.05 -3.39 10.26
C PHE A 289 23.14 -2.79 11.15
N GLY A 290 22.73 -1.94 12.10
CA GLY A 290 23.62 -1.15 12.95
C GLY A 290 23.35 0.31 12.67
N SER A 291 23.26 1.10 13.74
CA SER A 291 22.99 2.52 13.61
C SER A 291 24.09 3.17 12.76
N PHE A 292 23.68 3.76 11.65
CA PHE A 292 24.54 4.68 10.90
C PHE A 292 24.85 5.95 11.71
N LEU A 293 24.22 6.13 12.87
CA LEU A 293 24.47 7.19 13.86
C LEU A 293 25.57 6.80 14.86
N ASN A 294 26.26 5.67 14.69
CA ASN A 294 27.50 5.46 15.41
C ASN A 294 28.45 6.59 15.01
N ARG A 295 28.63 7.59 15.89
CA ARG A 295 29.35 8.85 15.65
C ARG A 295 30.76 8.67 15.11
N SER A 296 31.30 7.46 15.21
CA SER A 296 32.62 7.03 14.77
C SER A 296 32.69 6.56 13.31
N ASN A 297 31.57 6.23 12.65
CA ASN A 297 31.53 5.86 11.22
C ASN A 297 30.71 6.89 10.44
N VAL A 298 31.24 8.11 10.38
CA VAL A 298 30.81 9.08 9.38
C VAL A 298 31.18 8.50 8.02
N ASP A 299 30.18 8.24 7.19
CA ASP A 299 30.38 7.81 5.81
C ASP A 299 30.97 9.00 5.03
N GLU A 300 32.30 9.06 4.95
CA GLU A 300 33.02 10.14 4.26
C GLU A 300 32.63 10.26 2.78
N LYS A 301 32.06 9.20 2.20
CA LYS A 301 31.55 9.17 0.83
C LYS A 301 30.26 9.97 0.66
N ILE A 302 29.60 10.43 1.72
CA ILE A 302 28.37 11.24 1.63
C ILE A 302 28.57 12.58 0.92
N LEU A 303 29.82 13.04 0.83
CA LEU A 303 30.23 14.24 0.10
C LEU A 303 30.92 13.91 -1.25
N ASP A 304 30.94 12.63 -1.66
CA ASP A 304 31.49 12.20 -2.94
C ASP A 304 30.41 12.28 -4.04
N LYS A 305 30.70 13.10 -5.06
CA LYS A 305 29.80 13.30 -6.22
C LYS A 305 29.49 12.00 -6.96
N ASN A 306 30.36 10.99 -6.88
CA ASN A 306 30.17 9.69 -7.54
C ASN A 306 29.11 8.80 -6.85
N TYR A 307 28.74 9.11 -5.60
CA TYR A 307 27.80 8.31 -4.82
C TYR A 307 26.42 8.96 -4.70
N LEU A 308 26.20 10.14 -5.31
CA LEU A 308 24.95 10.89 -5.21
C LEU A 308 23.73 10.08 -5.65
N ASP A 309 23.85 9.32 -6.74
CA ASP A 309 22.77 8.44 -7.23
C ASP A 309 22.43 7.34 -6.22
N ARG A 310 23.46 6.75 -5.59
CA ARG A 310 23.27 5.73 -4.56
C ARG A 310 22.58 6.30 -3.33
N TYR A 311 22.94 7.52 -2.92
CA TYR A 311 22.28 8.19 -1.80
C TYR A 311 20.85 8.62 -2.13
N PHE A 312 20.62 9.12 -3.35
CA PHE A 312 19.28 9.45 -3.80
C PHE A 312 18.38 8.22 -3.73
N ASN A 313 18.79 7.10 -4.35
CA ASN A 313 18.00 5.87 -4.35
C ASN A 313 17.76 5.31 -2.93
N ARG A 314 18.67 5.58 -1.99
CA ARG A 314 18.51 5.15 -0.60
C ARG A 314 17.60 6.05 0.22
N ILE A 315 17.60 7.36 -0.02
CA ILE A 315 16.72 8.31 0.67
C ILE A 315 15.33 8.28 0.04
N PHE A 316 15.27 8.47 -1.28
CA PHE A 316 14.04 8.54 -2.07
C PHE A 316 13.73 7.17 -2.65
N PHE A 317 13.66 6.15 -1.81
CA PHE A 317 13.54 4.78 -2.27
C PHE A 317 12.21 4.46 -2.97
N LYS A 318 11.15 5.26 -2.73
CA LYS A 318 9.85 5.10 -3.43
C LYS A 318 9.88 5.65 -4.86
N PHE A 319 11.01 6.24 -5.27
CA PHE A 319 11.20 6.87 -6.57
C PHE A 319 11.27 5.90 -7.75
N ASP A 320 10.55 6.10 -8.84
CA ASP A 320 10.72 5.29 -10.06
C ASP A 320 11.41 6.00 -11.22
N ASN A 321 12.57 5.48 -11.64
CA ASN A 321 13.30 5.95 -12.81
C ASN A 321 12.61 5.64 -14.15
N THR A 322 11.58 4.79 -14.20
CA THR A 322 11.05 4.27 -15.49
C THR A 322 9.83 5.01 -16.05
N SER A 323 9.16 5.87 -15.27
CA SER A 323 7.86 6.42 -15.67
C SER A 323 7.58 7.87 -15.28
N ASP A 324 8.37 8.45 -14.37
CA ASP A 324 7.97 9.64 -13.62
C ASP A 324 8.73 10.91 -14.05
N SER A 325 8.06 11.79 -14.79
CA SER A 325 8.61 13.09 -15.18
C SER A 325 8.77 14.05 -14.00
N GLU A 326 7.90 13.97 -12.99
CA GLU A 326 8.01 14.77 -11.76
C GLU A 326 9.15 14.25 -10.89
N GLY A 327 9.29 12.92 -10.84
CA GLY A 327 10.44 12.28 -10.22
C GLY A 327 11.77 12.75 -10.82
N LEU A 328 11.91 12.81 -12.15
CA LEU A 328 13.17 13.24 -12.75
C LEU A 328 13.57 14.66 -12.30
N GLU A 329 12.60 15.56 -12.10
CA GLU A 329 12.84 16.88 -11.52
C GLU A 329 13.33 16.79 -10.07
N THR A 330 12.70 15.96 -9.23
CA THR A 330 13.17 15.70 -7.85
C THR A 330 14.62 15.22 -7.80
N LEU A 331 15.02 14.28 -8.68
CA LEU A 331 16.39 13.79 -8.77
C LEU A 331 17.37 14.90 -9.15
N ILE A 332 17.03 15.71 -10.15
CA ILE A 332 17.84 16.85 -10.60
C ILE A 332 18.00 17.86 -9.48
N GLN A 333 16.92 18.20 -8.77
CA GLN A 333 16.97 19.16 -7.68
C GLN A 333 17.75 18.62 -6.48
N PHE A 334 17.64 17.33 -6.17
CA PHE A 334 18.46 16.68 -5.14
C PHE A 334 19.96 16.77 -5.46
N LYS A 335 20.36 16.37 -6.68
CA LYS A 335 21.75 16.47 -7.14
C LYS A 335 22.26 17.90 -7.09
N THR A 336 21.41 18.87 -7.47
CA THR A 336 21.74 20.29 -7.42
C THR A 336 21.96 20.75 -5.98
N LEU A 337 21.06 20.40 -5.06
CA LEU A 337 21.19 20.71 -3.63
C LEU A 337 22.49 20.13 -3.04
N LEU A 338 22.77 18.85 -3.28
CA LEU A 338 23.98 18.22 -2.75
C LEU A 338 25.26 18.79 -3.36
N ASN A 339 25.27 19.12 -4.66
CA ASN A 339 26.42 19.81 -5.25
C ASN A 339 26.65 21.17 -4.60
N VAL A 340 25.60 21.96 -4.37
CA VAL A 340 25.70 23.25 -3.68
C VAL A 340 26.21 23.07 -2.25
N ILE A 341 25.78 22.03 -1.54
CA ILE A 341 26.30 21.69 -0.21
C ILE A 341 27.78 21.33 -0.27
N ILE A 342 28.18 20.46 -1.19
CA ILE A 342 29.57 20.05 -1.35
C ILE A 342 30.47 21.25 -1.67
N ASP A 343 30.02 22.12 -2.58
CA ASP A 343 30.77 23.31 -2.98
C ASP A 343 30.82 24.34 -1.83
N TYR A 344 29.73 24.55 -1.09
CA TYR A 344 29.70 25.38 0.13
C TYR A 344 30.73 24.93 1.18
N VAL A 345 30.90 23.62 1.32
CA VAL A 345 31.84 23.02 2.28
C VAL A 345 33.29 23.10 1.77
N ASN A 346 33.51 22.87 0.49
CA ASN A 346 34.86 22.92 -0.09
C ASN A 346 35.41 24.36 -0.17
N ASP A 347 34.55 25.34 -0.44
CA ASP A 347 34.93 26.75 -0.57
C ASP A 347 35.15 27.43 0.80
N ALA A 348 34.64 26.83 1.89
CA ALA A 348 34.62 27.41 3.25
C ALA A 348 34.05 28.84 3.32
N ASP A 349 33.11 29.17 2.42
CA ASP A 349 32.46 30.49 2.34
C ASP A 349 31.12 30.47 3.07
N PHE A 350 31.16 30.86 4.34
CA PHE A 350 30.00 30.90 5.24
C PHE A 350 29.25 32.23 5.22
N SER A 351 29.35 33.01 4.14
CA SER A 351 28.63 34.27 4.00
C SER A 351 27.11 34.09 4.10
N THR A 352 26.43 35.13 4.60
CA THR A 352 24.97 35.16 4.72
C THR A 352 24.27 34.96 3.36
N GLU A 353 24.88 35.44 2.28
CA GLU A 353 24.38 35.26 0.91
C GLU A 353 24.39 33.79 0.50
N ARG A 354 25.51 33.09 0.74
CA ARG A 354 25.65 31.68 0.38
C ARG A 354 24.80 30.75 1.25
N SER A 355 24.68 31.06 2.54
CA SER A 355 23.74 30.41 3.45
C SER A 355 22.29 30.56 3.00
N SER A 356 21.92 31.75 2.50
CA SER A 356 20.57 32.02 1.99
C SER A 356 20.30 31.32 0.66
N PHE A 357 21.30 31.26 -0.22
CA PHE A 357 21.22 30.50 -1.46
C PHE A 357 21.01 28.99 -1.21
N LEU A 358 21.75 28.41 -0.26
CA LEU A 358 21.56 27.01 0.14
C LEU A 358 20.15 26.74 0.67
N LYS A 359 19.61 27.63 1.52
CA LYS A 359 18.23 27.53 2.01
C LYS A 359 17.20 27.60 0.86
N GLY A 360 17.43 28.46 -0.14
CA GLY A 360 16.58 28.55 -1.32
C GLY A 360 16.59 27.27 -2.17
N LYS A 361 17.76 26.65 -2.33
CA LYS A 361 17.88 25.35 -3.04
C LYS A 361 17.19 24.21 -2.31
N LEU A 362 17.22 24.22 -0.97
CA LEU A 362 16.41 23.27 -0.20
C LEU A 362 14.91 23.46 -0.47
N ASP A 363 14.43 24.69 -0.60
CA ASP A 363 13.00 24.94 -0.90
C ASP A 363 12.57 24.52 -2.29
N GLU A 364 13.43 24.76 -3.27
CA GLU A 364 13.19 24.28 -4.63
C GLU A 364 13.09 22.76 -4.62
N PHE A 365 14.01 22.09 -3.94
CA PHE A 365 13.98 20.65 -3.79
C PHE A 365 12.70 20.14 -3.09
N LEU A 366 12.33 20.71 -1.94
CA LEU A 366 11.13 20.28 -1.21
C LEU A 366 9.83 20.56 -1.96
N ARG A 367 9.80 21.61 -2.80
CA ARG A 367 8.63 21.93 -3.65
C ARG A 367 8.40 20.93 -4.78
N THR A 368 9.39 20.13 -5.14
CA THR A 368 9.18 19.02 -6.10
C THR A 368 8.31 17.89 -5.55
N GLY A 369 7.86 17.97 -4.29
CA GLY A 369 7.14 16.86 -3.66
C GLY A 369 8.07 15.74 -3.18
N ALA A 370 9.37 16.00 -3.03
CA ALA A 370 10.39 15.02 -2.65
C ALA A 370 10.04 14.15 -1.43
N LEU A 371 9.26 14.70 -0.50
CA LEU A 371 8.80 13.99 0.71
C LEU A 371 7.79 12.87 0.42
N ALA A 372 7.16 12.86 -0.76
CA ALA A 372 6.34 11.72 -1.20
C ALA A 372 7.20 10.47 -1.43
N TYR A 373 8.49 10.65 -1.78
CA TYR A 373 9.36 9.55 -2.20
C TYR A 373 10.25 8.97 -1.08
N SER A 374 10.21 9.54 0.13
CA SER A 374 11.07 9.18 1.26
C SER A 374 10.27 9.14 2.55
N ASP A 375 10.70 8.28 3.48
CA ASP A 375 10.22 8.39 4.86
C ASP A 375 10.87 9.60 5.55
N ALA A 376 10.10 10.27 6.40
CA ALA A 376 10.54 11.44 7.16
C ALA A 376 11.79 11.14 8.00
N GLU A 377 11.80 10.00 8.68
CA GLU A 377 12.89 9.57 9.56
C GLU A 377 14.17 9.27 8.77
N VAL A 378 14.04 8.61 7.61
CA VAL A 378 15.17 8.33 6.72
C VAL A 378 15.81 9.64 6.26
N LEU A 379 14.99 10.59 5.77
CA LEU A 379 15.49 11.89 5.34
C LEU A 379 16.18 12.66 6.48
N LEU A 380 15.56 12.73 7.66
CA LEU A 380 16.13 13.41 8.83
C LEU A 380 17.43 12.75 9.30
N ALA A 381 17.51 11.42 9.30
CA ALA A 381 18.72 10.68 9.63
C ALA A 381 19.84 11.03 8.64
N TYR A 382 19.54 11.06 7.34
CA TYR A 382 20.50 11.41 6.30
C TYR A 382 21.03 12.83 6.42
N ILE A 383 20.17 13.79 6.74
CA ILE A 383 20.56 15.18 6.93
C ILE A 383 21.42 15.34 8.18
N ASN A 384 21.11 14.61 9.24
CA ASN A 384 21.97 14.59 10.42
C ASN A 384 23.35 13.99 10.12
N ARG A 385 23.44 12.94 9.29
CA ARG A 385 24.72 12.36 8.84
C ARG A 385 25.51 13.36 8.00
N LEU A 386 24.86 14.02 7.04
CA LEU A 386 25.47 15.06 6.22
C LEU A 386 26.03 16.18 7.09
N LYS A 387 25.25 16.66 8.06
CA LYS A 387 25.69 17.67 9.04
C LYS A 387 26.92 17.22 9.82
N GLN A 388 26.95 15.99 10.34
CA GLN A 388 28.10 15.47 11.09
C GLN A 388 29.34 15.30 10.18
N ALA A 389 29.16 14.81 8.95
CA ALA A 389 30.24 14.67 7.98
C ALA A 389 30.90 16.01 7.65
N ILE A 390 30.08 17.05 7.52
CA ILE A 390 30.58 18.40 7.26
C ILE A 390 31.27 18.95 8.50
N LEU A 391 30.68 18.82 9.69
CA LEU A 391 31.30 19.30 10.93
C LEU A 391 32.66 18.66 11.19
N ASN A 392 32.88 17.41 10.79
CA ASN A 392 34.18 16.74 10.94
C ASN A 392 35.28 17.27 10.00
N ARG A 393 34.95 18.08 8.99
CA ARG A 393 35.94 18.71 8.10
C ARG A 393 36.51 20.02 8.63
N PHE A 394 35.91 20.59 9.67
CA PHE A 394 36.32 21.87 10.24
C PHE A 394 36.82 21.70 11.67
N ASP A 395 38.06 22.11 11.91
CA ASP A 395 38.66 22.17 13.24
C ASP A 395 38.37 23.50 13.95
N ASP A 396 38.19 24.58 13.18
CA ASP A 396 37.96 25.92 13.72
C ASP A 396 36.58 26.05 14.41
N PRO A 397 36.52 26.52 15.67
CA PRO A 397 35.25 26.64 16.40
C PRO A 397 34.22 27.59 15.79
N GLU A 398 34.65 28.65 15.10
CA GLU A 398 33.78 29.65 14.48
C GLU A 398 33.14 29.07 13.21
N ASP A 399 33.93 28.44 12.35
CA ASP A 399 33.46 27.72 11.16
C ASP A 399 32.48 26.59 11.53
N ARG A 400 32.81 25.82 12.57
CA ARG A 400 31.92 24.77 13.11
C ARG A 400 30.58 25.35 13.59
N CYS A 401 30.59 26.54 14.20
CA CYS A 401 29.39 27.23 14.63
C CYS A 401 28.53 27.66 13.44
N HIS A 402 29.15 28.23 12.39
CA HIS A 402 28.46 28.62 11.16
C HIS A 402 27.80 27.44 10.44
N VAL A 403 28.52 26.32 10.29
CA VAL A 403 27.99 25.06 9.75
C VAL A 403 26.84 24.57 10.62
N TYR A 404 27.03 24.50 11.94
CA TYR A 404 26.00 24.01 12.85
C TYR A 404 24.69 24.80 12.72
N ASN A 405 24.76 26.13 12.72
CA ASN A 405 23.59 27.00 12.62
C ASN A 405 22.89 26.87 11.26
N THR A 406 23.65 26.80 10.17
CA THR A 406 23.11 26.66 8.81
C THR A 406 22.34 25.35 8.65
N PHE A 407 22.96 24.23 9.00
CA PHE A 407 22.36 22.90 8.84
C PHE A 407 21.29 22.59 9.88
N SER A 408 21.33 23.21 11.07
CA SER A 408 20.21 23.16 12.02
C SER A 408 18.98 23.86 11.45
N GLY A 409 19.14 25.03 10.82
CA GLY A 409 18.03 25.71 10.14
C GLY A 409 17.44 24.93 8.97
N LEU A 410 18.25 24.16 8.22
CA LEU A 410 17.74 23.23 7.19
C LEU A 410 16.91 22.10 7.81
N SER A 411 17.38 21.53 8.93
CA SER A 411 16.69 20.45 9.63
C SER A 411 15.35 20.90 10.23
N GLU A 412 15.32 22.09 10.83
CA GLU A 412 14.09 22.71 11.35
C GLU A 412 13.05 22.90 10.24
N ARG A 413 13.48 23.34 9.07
CA ARG A 413 12.59 23.61 7.94
C ARG A 413 11.88 22.36 7.42
N ILE A 414 12.63 21.26 7.29
CA ILE A 414 12.07 19.96 6.91
C ILE A 414 11.11 19.46 7.99
N THR A 415 11.48 19.63 9.27
CA THR A 415 10.61 19.27 10.40
C THR A 415 9.29 20.04 10.38
N ILE A 416 9.30 21.33 10.02
CA ILE A 416 8.07 22.14 9.90
C ILE A 416 7.15 21.58 8.81
N ILE A 417 7.69 21.31 7.61
CA ILE A 417 6.88 20.77 6.49
C ILE A 417 6.30 19.40 6.83
N LEU A 418 7.09 18.53 7.46
CA LEU A 418 6.61 17.23 7.95
C LEU A 418 5.46 17.40 8.95
N ARG A 419 5.55 18.35 9.88
CA ARG A 419 4.46 18.66 10.83
C ARG A 419 3.22 19.21 10.16
N GLU A 420 3.36 20.08 9.15
CA GLU A 420 2.22 20.63 8.41
C GLU A 420 1.42 19.52 7.73
N ASN A 421 2.09 18.53 7.14
CA ASN A 421 1.44 17.36 6.54
C ASN A 421 0.68 16.53 7.58
N VAL A 422 1.28 16.27 8.75
CA VAL A 422 0.62 15.55 9.85
C VAL A 422 -0.62 16.30 10.34
N ILE A 423 -0.51 17.62 10.57
CA ILE A 423 -1.63 18.45 11.04
C ILE A 423 -2.78 18.46 10.01
N LYS A 424 -2.45 18.52 8.72
CA LYS A 424 -3.46 18.46 7.64
C LYS A 424 -4.21 17.13 7.68
N HIS A 425 -3.50 16.02 7.84
CA HIS A 425 -4.09 14.69 7.95
C HIS A 425 -4.95 14.54 9.22
N GLU A 426 -4.44 14.97 10.39
CA GLU A 426 -5.21 14.96 11.65
C GLU A 426 -6.50 15.78 11.55
N ARG A 427 -6.46 16.94 10.87
CA ARG A 427 -7.66 17.76 10.64
C ARG A 427 -8.67 17.02 9.76
N ALA A 428 -8.23 16.44 8.64
CA ALA A 428 -9.09 15.68 7.75
C ALA A 428 -9.76 14.48 8.46
N MET A 429 -9.01 13.78 9.30
CA MET A 429 -9.53 12.69 10.12
C MET A 429 -10.57 13.17 11.15
N ARG A 430 -10.33 14.31 11.78
CA ARG A 430 -11.28 14.91 12.72
C ARG A 430 -12.59 15.31 12.05
N ASP A 431 -12.50 15.96 10.89
CA ASP A 431 -13.67 16.38 10.12
C ASP A 431 -14.46 15.15 9.65
N SER A 432 -13.76 14.10 9.20
CA SER A 432 -14.35 12.79 8.86
C SER A 432 -15.10 12.17 10.04
N PHE A 433 -14.51 12.19 11.24
CA PHE A 433 -15.16 11.64 12.44
C PHE A 433 -16.43 12.39 12.82
N ILE A 434 -16.45 13.71 12.67
CA ILE A 434 -17.66 14.53 12.91
C ILE A 434 -18.75 14.16 11.89
N ALA A 435 -18.41 14.08 10.61
CA ALA A 435 -19.36 13.69 9.56
C ALA A 435 -19.93 12.27 9.80
N LEU A 436 -19.10 11.31 10.25
CA LEU A 436 -19.58 9.97 10.61
C LEU A 436 -20.56 10.00 11.78
N LYS A 437 -20.32 10.85 12.78
CA LYS A 437 -21.24 11.01 13.91
C LYS A 437 -22.59 11.56 13.43
N ASP A 438 -22.56 12.58 12.58
CA ASP A 438 -23.77 13.21 12.05
C ASP A 438 -24.58 12.21 11.20
N MET A 439 -23.92 11.38 10.38
CA MET A 439 -24.59 10.29 9.63
C MET A 439 -25.34 9.31 10.54
N VAL A 440 -24.74 8.95 11.68
CA VAL A 440 -25.38 8.05 12.66
C VAL A 440 -26.60 8.73 13.28
N GLU A 441 -26.48 10.01 13.68
CA GLU A 441 -27.59 10.78 14.24
C GLU A 441 -28.74 10.95 13.22
N ASP A 442 -28.42 11.25 11.97
CA ASP A 442 -29.39 11.38 10.87
C ASP A 442 -30.16 10.08 10.66
N THR A 443 -29.46 8.94 10.62
CA THR A 443 -30.05 7.61 10.44
C THR A 443 -31.02 7.24 11.56
N LEU A 444 -30.71 7.65 12.80
CA LEU A 444 -31.59 7.42 13.95
C LEU A 444 -32.81 8.35 13.99
N ASN A 445 -32.75 9.50 13.29
CA ASN A 445 -33.82 10.50 13.26
C ASN A 445 -34.82 10.30 12.10
N PHE A 446 -34.73 9.20 11.35
CA PHE A 446 -35.69 8.90 10.29
C PHE A 446 -37.12 8.79 10.86
N SER A 447 -37.99 9.67 10.37
CA SER A 447 -39.38 9.77 10.83
C SER A 447 -40.36 9.04 9.90
N GLN A 448 -39.98 8.81 8.64
CA GLN A 448 -40.72 8.04 7.64
C GLN A 448 -39.73 7.22 6.78
N GLY A 449 -40.17 6.07 6.27
CA GLY A 449 -39.36 5.20 5.40
C GLY A 449 -39.33 5.64 3.93
N ASP A 450 -39.25 6.94 3.66
CA ASP A 450 -39.24 7.46 2.28
C ASP A 450 -37.84 7.50 1.65
N ASP A 451 -37.81 7.65 0.31
CA ASP A 451 -36.55 7.67 -0.44
C ASP A 451 -35.72 8.96 -0.18
N GLU A 452 -36.32 10.02 0.37
CA GLU A 452 -35.61 11.23 0.82
C GLU A 452 -34.67 10.92 1.99
N SER A 453 -34.93 9.87 2.76
CA SER A 453 -34.03 9.43 3.83
C SER A 453 -32.66 8.98 3.29
N TYR A 454 -32.60 8.41 2.07
CA TYR A 454 -31.32 8.06 1.43
C TYR A 454 -30.50 9.30 1.05
N LYS A 455 -31.17 10.40 0.67
CA LYS A 455 -30.52 11.67 0.30
C LYS A 455 -29.72 12.26 1.46
N ASN A 456 -30.29 12.24 2.66
CA ASN A 456 -29.64 12.80 3.85
C ASN A 456 -28.30 12.12 4.12
N ILE A 457 -28.26 10.79 4.01
CA ILE A 457 -27.03 10.02 4.24
C ILE A 457 -26.01 10.28 3.13
N VAL A 458 -26.45 10.38 1.88
CA VAL A 458 -25.56 10.67 0.73
C VAL A 458 -25.01 12.09 0.81
N SER A 459 -25.75 13.05 1.37
CA SER A 459 -25.27 14.44 1.50
C SER A 459 -24.00 14.58 2.36
N ASN A 460 -23.83 13.68 3.33
CA ASN A 460 -22.65 13.62 4.18
C ASN A 460 -21.39 13.12 3.42
N LEU A 461 -21.53 12.46 2.26
CA LEU A 461 -20.41 11.95 1.46
C LEU A 461 -19.45 13.04 0.97
N SER A 462 -19.97 14.24 0.74
CA SER A 462 -19.18 15.39 0.32
C SER A 462 -18.06 15.75 1.32
N HIS A 463 -18.28 15.51 2.62
CA HIS A 463 -17.26 15.71 3.67
C HIS A 463 -16.09 14.73 3.56
N PHE A 464 -16.29 13.58 2.90
CA PHE A 464 -15.27 12.56 2.66
C PHE A 464 -14.60 12.71 1.29
N GLY A 465 -14.83 13.84 0.60
CA GLY A 465 -14.30 14.12 -0.73
C GLY A 465 -14.96 13.32 -1.85
N ILE A 466 -16.02 12.57 -1.54
CA ILE A 466 -16.77 11.77 -2.51
C ILE A 466 -17.75 12.71 -3.23
N LYS A 467 -17.68 12.72 -4.56
CA LYS A 467 -18.51 13.55 -5.44
C LYS A 467 -19.51 12.72 -6.23
N ASN A 468 -19.23 11.43 -6.42
CA ASN A 468 -20.11 10.51 -7.10
C ASN A 468 -20.46 9.33 -6.20
N ALA A 469 -21.75 9.04 -6.08
CA ALA A 469 -22.26 7.93 -5.30
C ALA A 469 -23.63 7.47 -5.83
N TYR A 470 -23.82 6.17 -5.98
CA TYR A 470 -25.04 5.56 -6.51
C TYR A 470 -25.50 4.46 -5.56
N VAL A 471 -26.68 4.63 -4.97
CA VAL A 471 -27.24 3.72 -3.96
C VAL A 471 -28.28 2.81 -4.61
N TYR A 472 -27.91 1.53 -4.76
CA TYR A 472 -28.76 0.50 -5.34
C TYR A 472 -29.38 -0.35 -4.23
N ILE A 473 -30.70 -0.48 -4.23
CA ILE A 473 -31.47 -1.25 -3.26
C ILE A 473 -32.19 -2.39 -3.97
N TYR A 474 -32.21 -3.57 -3.39
CA TYR A 474 -33.02 -4.69 -3.87
C TYR A 474 -34.50 -4.41 -3.63
N GLU A 475 -35.38 -4.87 -4.52
CA GLU A 475 -36.84 -4.75 -4.33
C GLU A 475 -37.31 -5.35 -3.00
N LYS A 476 -36.62 -6.40 -2.54
CA LYS A 476 -36.80 -7.01 -1.22
C LYS A 476 -35.44 -7.39 -0.65
N PRO A 477 -35.23 -7.22 0.67
CA PRO A 477 -34.02 -7.71 1.32
C PRO A 477 -33.85 -9.21 1.13
N ILE A 478 -32.61 -9.66 0.91
CA ILE A 478 -32.27 -11.07 0.66
C ILE A 478 -31.52 -11.61 1.87
N ILE A 479 -31.99 -12.71 2.45
CA ILE A 479 -31.25 -13.43 3.49
C ILE A 479 -30.24 -14.36 2.80
N HIS A 480 -28.97 -14.16 3.08
CA HIS A 480 -27.86 -14.95 2.56
C HIS A 480 -26.96 -15.40 3.71
N LYS A 481 -26.72 -16.71 3.80
CA LYS A 481 -25.86 -17.30 4.83
C LYS A 481 -24.51 -17.70 4.28
N ASP A 482 -23.53 -17.79 5.18
CA ASP A 482 -22.18 -18.22 4.84
C ASP A 482 -22.20 -19.58 4.10
N LYS A 483 -21.36 -19.68 3.06
CA LYS A 483 -21.18 -20.84 2.17
C LYS A 483 -22.38 -21.22 1.30
N GLU A 484 -23.51 -20.52 1.37
CA GLU A 484 -24.59 -20.70 0.40
C GLU A 484 -24.17 -20.10 -0.96
N PRO A 485 -24.65 -20.62 -2.09
CA PRO A 485 -24.54 -19.90 -3.36
C PRO A 485 -25.42 -18.65 -3.31
N PHE A 486 -24.92 -17.53 -3.83
CA PHE A 486 -25.69 -16.30 -4.00
C PHE A 486 -26.03 -16.09 -5.47
N LYS A 487 -27.23 -15.60 -5.75
CA LYS A 487 -27.62 -15.12 -7.07
C LYS A 487 -28.17 -13.72 -6.91
N ALA A 488 -27.53 -12.75 -7.56
CA ALA A 488 -28.01 -11.38 -7.57
C ALA A 488 -29.34 -11.26 -8.36
N PRO A 489 -30.23 -10.34 -7.98
CA PRO A 489 -31.36 -9.94 -8.82
C PRO A 489 -30.90 -9.36 -10.15
N ASP A 490 -31.64 -9.64 -11.23
CA ASP A 490 -31.34 -9.08 -12.56
C ASP A 490 -31.60 -7.56 -12.62
N THR A 491 -32.38 -7.02 -11.68
CA THR A 491 -32.76 -5.61 -11.60
C THR A 491 -32.67 -5.10 -10.17
N LEU A 492 -32.17 -3.87 -10.04
CA LEU A 492 -31.94 -3.12 -8.81
C LEU A 492 -32.77 -1.83 -8.84
N LEU A 493 -33.03 -1.23 -7.68
CA LEU A 493 -33.63 0.09 -7.56
C LEU A 493 -32.55 1.11 -7.20
N LEU A 494 -32.15 1.95 -8.15
CA LEU A 494 -31.29 3.10 -7.88
C LEU A 494 -32.11 4.17 -7.15
N LYS A 495 -31.92 4.29 -5.84
CA LYS A 495 -32.70 5.23 -5.01
C LYS A 495 -32.19 6.66 -5.11
N VAL A 496 -30.86 6.80 -5.08
CA VAL A 496 -30.19 8.09 -5.08
C VAL A 496 -28.98 8.03 -6.00
N ALA A 497 -28.85 9.04 -6.84
CA ALA A 497 -27.66 9.32 -7.64
C ALA A 497 -27.05 10.65 -7.18
N MET A 498 -25.81 10.61 -6.75
CA MET A 498 -24.97 11.79 -6.53
C MET A 498 -23.93 11.83 -7.64
N THR A 499 -23.88 12.93 -8.38
CA THR A 499 -22.99 13.08 -9.54
C THR A 499 -22.37 14.47 -9.51
N GLU A 500 -21.03 14.53 -9.47
CA GLU A 500 -20.28 15.79 -9.32
C GLU A 500 -20.76 16.64 -8.11
N GLY A 501 -21.23 15.99 -7.06
CA GLY A 501 -21.76 16.60 -5.83
C GLY A 501 -23.25 16.97 -5.87
N GLU A 502 -23.91 16.91 -7.02
CA GLU A 502 -25.35 17.14 -7.14
C GLU A 502 -26.12 15.86 -6.79
N ILE A 503 -27.10 15.95 -5.88
CA ILE A 503 -27.83 14.79 -5.36
C ILE A 503 -29.25 14.78 -5.92
N GLN A 504 -29.61 13.68 -6.56
CA GLN A 504 -30.95 13.41 -7.10
C GLN A 504 -31.54 12.16 -6.45
N VAL A 505 -32.71 12.31 -5.83
CA VAL A 505 -33.58 11.18 -5.44
C VAL A 505 -34.42 10.82 -6.65
N LEU A 506 -34.39 9.55 -7.08
CA LEU A 506 -35.05 9.14 -8.31
C LEU A 506 -36.52 8.78 -8.08
N PRO A 507 -37.45 9.20 -8.95
CA PRO A 507 -38.83 8.78 -8.86
C PRO A 507 -38.98 7.28 -9.24
N PRO A 508 -39.98 6.55 -8.71
CA PRO A 508 -40.09 5.09 -8.86
C PRO A 508 -40.00 4.55 -10.29
N GLU A 509 -40.45 5.32 -11.28
CA GLU A 509 -40.38 4.97 -12.70
C GLU A 509 -38.95 4.98 -13.29
N GLU A 510 -38.02 5.72 -12.69
CA GLU A 510 -36.61 5.83 -13.11
C GLU A 510 -35.66 4.97 -12.26
N GLN A 511 -36.14 4.40 -11.15
CA GLN A 511 -35.32 3.59 -10.23
C GLN A 511 -34.84 2.25 -10.82
N PRO A 512 -35.62 1.50 -11.63
CA PRO A 512 -35.18 0.19 -12.10
C PRO A 512 -33.94 0.26 -13.00
N ILE A 513 -32.83 -0.33 -12.55
CA ILE A 513 -31.56 -0.44 -13.26
C ILE A 513 -31.21 -1.93 -13.42
N ASN A 514 -30.82 -2.36 -14.63
CA ASN A 514 -30.35 -3.72 -14.84
C ASN A 514 -28.99 -3.93 -14.13
N LEU A 515 -28.74 -5.12 -13.59
CA LEU A 515 -27.45 -5.44 -12.97
C LEU A 515 -26.26 -5.23 -13.94
N MET A 516 -26.46 -5.48 -15.23
CA MET A 516 -25.45 -5.20 -16.27
C MET A 516 -25.11 -3.70 -16.36
N ASP A 517 -26.04 -2.81 -16.01
CA ASP A 517 -25.85 -1.36 -16.10
C ASP A 517 -25.37 -0.74 -14.78
N ILE A 518 -25.03 -1.53 -13.76
CA ILE A 518 -24.62 -1.03 -12.43
C ILE A 518 -23.40 -0.09 -12.47
N TYR A 519 -22.53 -0.23 -13.48
CA TYR A 519 -21.37 0.65 -13.70
C TYR A 519 -21.56 1.63 -14.86
N ASN A 520 -22.70 1.58 -15.57
CA ASN A 520 -22.96 2.28 -16.83
C ASN A 520 -24.34 2.96 -16.88
N ASN A 521 -24.97 3.18 -15.73
CA ASN A 521 -26.30 3.74 -15.67
C ASN A 521 -26.32 5.19 -16.22
N GLN A 522 -27.51 5.66 -16.58
CA GLN A 522 -27.70 6.97 -17.23
C GLN A 522 -27.31 8.20 -16.39
N PHE A 523 -27.06 8.04 -15.09
CA PHE A 523 -26.65 9.10 -14.17
C PHE A 523 -25.13 9.16 -13.97
N ILE A 524 -24.38 8.15 -14.45
CA ILE A 524 -22.92 8.18 -14.51
C ILE A 524 -22.51 9.01 -15.73
N THR A 525 -21.69 10.05 -15.53
CA THR A 525 -21.28 10.95 -16.64
C THR A 525 -20.07 10.40 -17.41
N ASP A 526 -19.53 11.17 -18.35
CA ASP A 526 -18.30 10.80 -19.07
C ASP A 526 -17.01 11.10 -18.27
N SER A 527 -17.10 11.79 -17.11
CA SER A 527 -15.94 12.06 -16.23
C SER A 527 -15.16 10.78 -15.90
N LYS A 528 -13.85 10.88 -15.70
CA LYS A 528 -13.05 9.73 -15.27
C LYS A 528 -13.42 9.33 -13.85
N TYR A 529 -13.85 8.08 -13.69
CA TYR A 529 -14.27 7.54 -12.40
C TYR A 529 -13.37 6.42 -11.93
N ASN A 530 -12.87 6.58 -10.70
CA ASN A 530 -12.31 5.48 -9.93
C ASN A 530 -13.28 5.25 -8.77
N MET A 531 -13.96 4.12 -8.77
CA MET A 531 -15.04 3.86 -7.81
C MET A 531 -14.82 2.54 -7.10
N VAL A 532 -15.52 2.35 -5.99
CA VAL A 532 -15.60 1.08 -5.28
C VAL A 532 -17.06 0.65 -5.12
N LEU A 533 -17.32 -0.63 -5.38
CA LEU A 533 -18.62 -1.27 -5.14
C LEU A 533 -18.62 -1.97 -3.78
N MET A 534 -19.50 -1.54 -2.88
CA MET A 534 -19.66 -2.13 -1.55
C MET A 534 -21.04 -2.77 -1.40
N PRO A 535 -21.14 -3.96 -0.77
CA PRO A 535 -22.43 -4.53 -0.43
C PRO A 535 -23.08 -3.74 0.71
N LEU A 536 -24.40 -3.65 0.69
CA LEU A 536 -25.19 -3.09 1.80
C LEU A 536 -25.82 -4.25 2.58
N TYR A 537 -25.20 -4.67 3.68
CA TYR A 537 -25.72 -5.76 4.51
C TYR A 537 -25.86 -5.38 5.98
N PHE A 538 -26.84 -6.01 6.64
CA PHE A 538 -26.94 -6.05 8.09
C PHE A 538 -27.05 -7.52 8.51
N ARG A 539 -25.97 -8.06 9.07
CA ARG A 539 -25.86 -9.49 9.40
C ARG A 539 -26.05 -10.39 8.17
N GLU A 540 -27.00 -11.32 8.21
CA GLU A 540 -27.33 -12.23 7.11
C GLU A 540 -28.20 -11.58 6.03
N THR A 541 -28.67 -10.34 6.24
CA THR A 541 -29.61 -9.68 5.32
C THR A 541 -28.88 -8.68 4.42
N LEU A 542 -28.98 -8.87 3.11
CA LEU A 542 -28.54 -7.94 2.09
C LEU A 542 -29.68 -7.02 1.66
N TYR A 543 -29.39 -5.73 1.57
CA TYR A 543 -30.30 -4.68 1.12
C TYR A 543 -29.98 -4.18 -0.28
N GLY A 544 -28.74 -4.37 -0.77
CA GLY A 544 -28.32 -3.92 -2.09
C GLY A 544 -26.81 -3.66 -2.14
N SER A 545 -26.41 -2.63 -2.89
CA SER A 545 -25.01 -2.22 -3.06
C SER A 545 -24.90 -0.69 -3.18
N VAL A 546 -23.75 -0.14 -2.83
CA VAL A 546 -23.41 1.25 -3.10
C VAL A 546 -22.13 1.33 -3.92
N LEU A 547 -22.15 2.16 -4.96
CA LEU A 547 -20.99 2.47 -5.80
C LEU A 547 -20.60 3.93 -5.53
N TYR A 548 -19.40 4.21 -5.02
CA TYR A 548 -18.96 5.58 -4.76
C TYR A 548 -17.48 5.80 -5.09
N ASP A 549 -17.06 7.07 -5.20
CA ASP A 549 -15.68 7.43 -5.51
C ASP A 549 -14.65 6.81 -4.57
N LEU A 550 -13.55 6.34 -5.12
CA LEU A 550 -12.39 5.87 -4.37
C LEU A 550 -11.48 7.07 -4.01
N THR A 551 -11.61 7.56 -2.78
CA THR A 551 -10.82 8.65 -2.18
C THR A 551 -9.89 8.14 -1.07
N ASP A 552 -8.93 8.97 -0.65
CA ASP A 552 -8.08 8.68 0.53
C ASP A 552 -8.88 8.25 1.76
N ILE A 553 -10.03 8.90 1.98
CA ILE A 553 -10.87 8.62 3.14
C ILE A 553 -11.64 7.31 2.96
N THR A 554 -12.03 6.95 1.73
CA THR A 554 -12.69 5.65 1.48
C THR A 554 -11.75 4.47 1.67
N TYR A 555 -10.45 4.60 1.37
CA TYR A 555 -9.49 3.55 1.70
C TYR A 555 -9.40 3.30 3.21
N GLU A 556 -9.65 4.32 4.03
CA GLU A 556 -9.57 4.18 5.49
C GLU A 556 -10.93 3.80 6.13
N ASN A 557 -12.04 4.37 5.62
CA ASN A 557 -13.35 4.33 6.27
C ASN A 557 -14.49 3.81 5.36
N GLY A 558 -14.21 3.42 4.12
CA GLY A 558 -15.26 3.07 3.14
C GLY A 558 -16.12 1.88 3.55
N GLU A 559 -15.54 0.88 4.22
CA GLU A 559 -16.30 -0.26 4.77
C GLU A 559 -17.27 0.19 5.87
N PHE A 560 -16.82 1.11 6.73
CA PHE A 560 -17.68 1.69 7.75
C PHE A 560 -18.80 2.53 7.13
N LEU A 561 -18.49 3.32 6.10
CA LEU A 561 -19.49 4.10 5.36
C LEU A 561 -20.56 3.18 4.78
N ALA A 562 -20.18 2.11 4.08
CA ALA A 562 -21.11 1.13 3.52
C ALA A 562 -22.01 0.50 4.60
N ASN A 563 -21.46 0.19 5.77
CA ASN A 563 -22.24 -0.31 6.92
C ASN A 563 -23.26 0.70 7.44
N GLN A 564 -22.98 2.01 7.39
CA GLN A 564 -23.96 3.05 7.72
C GLN A 564 -25.09 3.09 6.69
N TYR A 565 -24.79 3.01 5.39
CA TYR A 565 -25.81 2.92 4.34
C TYR A 565 -26.67 1.66 4.48
N ALA A 566 -26.07 0.53 4.82
CA ALA A 566 -26.81 -0.70 5.08
C ALA A 566 -27.73 -0.58 6.29
N THR A 567 -27.26 0.09 7.36
CA THR A 567 -28.07 0.36 8.55
C THR A 567 -29.27 1.24 8.22
N ALA A 568 -29.05 2.28 7.41
CA ALA A 568 -30.13 3.14 6.96
C ALA A 568 -31.13 2.43 6.05
N ALA A 569 -30.67 1.64 5.08
CA ALA A 569 -31.53 0.82 4.24
C ALA A 569 -32.41 -0.11 5.09
N ARG A 570 -31.84 -0.70 6.14
CA ARG A 570 -32.57 -1.49 7.13
C ARG A 570 -33.61 -0.69 7.90
N VAL A 571 -33.27 0.51 8.39
CA VAL A 571 -34.23 1.34 9.14
C VAL A 571 -35.40 1.75 8.24
N ILE A 572 -35.11 2.13 7.00
CA ILE A 572 -36.13 2.48 5.99
C ILE A 572 -37.04 1.28 5.69
N ASP A 573 -36.46 0.09 5.47
CA ASP A 573 -37.21 -1.16 5.28
C ASP A 573 -38.14 -1.47 6.47
N ILE A 574 -37.65 -1.29 7.71
CA ILE A 574 -38.46 -1.45 8.93
C ILE A 574 -39.58 -0.41 9.01
N LEU A 575 -39.33 0.86 8.64
CA LEU A 575 -40.35 1.92 8.70
C LEU A 575 -41.45 1.77 7.65
N ASN A 576 -41.19 1.02 6.58
CA ASN A 576 -42.15 0.71 5.53
C ASN A 576 -43.05 -0.51 5.85
N HIS A 577 -42.81 -1.17 6.98
CA HIS A 577 -43.52 -2.37 7.44
C HIS A 577 -44.08 -2.18 8.86
#